data_AF-A0A543PQE3-F1
#
_entry.id   AF-A0A543PQE3-F1
#
_cell.length_a   1.000
_cell.length_b   1.000
_cell.length_c   1.000
_cell.angle_alpha   90.00
_cell.angle_beta   90.00
_cell.angle_gamma   90.00
#
_symmetry.space_group_name_H-M   'P 1'
#
loop_
_entity.id
_entity.type
_entity.pdbx_description
1 polymer ?
#
loop_
_entity_poly.entity_id
_entity_poly.type
_entity_poly.pdbx_seq_one_letter_code
_entity_poly.pdbx_strand_id
1 'polypeptide(L)'
;MSAVPAPLEQSATEPRTADPDRTQRLATDLLALARNAAINVEAADEVDYWYRLGQRNAYAHATGLLLARELGQDPFTITNRVTAALDAKVTDVTCLHSAAYGLGTDGPDADAAETVLAWVGPRAFAARFGSAPNIDHDYGHTWGPRSDQRVSLRITDGADTGLLYVHDPTWDEYAVLAESADHSAVTRAFAALEADGRSGNRHLEPRRFAQLVNDAAGRPAPDHRAAAPVRAEL
;
A
#
# COMPACT_ATOMS: atom_id res chain seq x y z
N MET A 1 40.11 18.65 57.51
CA MET A 1 40.72 18.21 56.23
C MET A 1 39.74 17.23 55.59
N SER A 2 38.85 17.72 54.72
CA SER A 2 37.90 16.88 53.95
C SER A 2 38.41 16.78 52.53
N ALA A 3 38.64 15.56 52.05
CA ALA A 3 39.01 15.28 50.67
C ALA A 3 37.75 15.38 49.78
N VAL A 4 37.81 16.19 48.74
CA VAL A 4 36.80 16.27 47.67
C VAL A 4 37.05 15.09 46.72
N PRO A 5 36.04 14.25 46.37
CA PRO A 5 36.23 13.19 45.41
C PRO A 5 36.27 13.76 43.98
N ALA A 6 37.16 13.21 43.15
CA ALA A 6 37.35 13.61 41.75
C ALA A 6 36.09 13.36 40.90
N PRO A 7 35.81 14.16 39.86
CA PRO A 7 34.72 13.91 38.95
C PRO A 7 35.03 12.66 38.12
N LEU A 8 34.04 11.78 37.98
CA LEU A 8 34.08 10.67 37.04
C LEU A 8 34.18 11.24 35.62
N GLU A 9 35.32 10.99 34.95
CA GLU A 9 35.48 11.27 33.53
C GLU A 9 34.40 10.49 32.78
N GLN A 10 33.41 11.23 32.26
CA GLN A 10 32.48 10.72 31.28
C GLN A 10 33.30 10.35 30.05
N SER A 11 33.55 9.06 29.86
CA SER A 11 34.08 8.53 28.61
C SER A 11 33.14 8.95 27.48
N ALA A 12 33.55 9.98 26.73
CA ALA A 12 32.92 10.36 25.48
C ALA A 12 32.94 9.12 24.58
N THR A 13 31.78 8.48 24.42
CA THR A 13 31.61 7.40 23.47
C THR A 13 31.64 8.06 22.10
N GLU A 14 32.80 8.02 21.43
CA GLU A 14 32.91 8.48 20.07
C GLU A 14 31.85 7.78 19.21
N PRO A 15 31.12 8.50 18.34
CA PRO A 15 30.13 7.89 17.48
C PRO A 15 30.85 6.92 16.54
N ARG A 16 30.66 5.62 16.77
CA ARG A 16 31.20 4.55 15.91
C ARG A 16 30.78 4.85 14.47
N THR A 17 31.73 5.27 13.64
CA THR A 17 31.54 5.41 12.20
C THR A 17 31.14 4.05 11.65
N ALA A 18 29.98 3.99 10.98
CA ALA A 18 29.54 2.77 10.34
C ALA A 18 30.53 2.45 9.21
N ASP A 19 31.01 1.21 9.16
CA ASP A 19 31.78 0.70 8.04
C ASP A 19 30.85 0.59 6.83
N PRO A 20 31.01 1.44 5.78
CA PRO A 20 30.07 1.50 4.66
C PRO A 20 29.97 0.17 3.92
N ASP A 21 31.07 -0.57 3.81
CA ASP A 21 31.08 -1.88 3.17
C ASP A 21 30.27 -2.91 3.95
N ARG A 22 30.24 -2.79 5.29
CA ARG A 22 29.43 -3.64 6.16
C ARG A 22 27.96 -3.27 6.07
N THR A 23 27.64 -1.98 6.09
CA THR A 23 26.25 -1.49 5.95
C THR A 23 25.65 -1.98 4.63
N GLN A 24 26.39 -1.88 3.53
CA GLN A 24 25.89 -2.29 2.22
C GLN A 24 25.70 -3.81 2.09
N ARG A 25 26.61 -4.61 2.66
CA ARG A 25 26.41 -6.07 2.76
C ARG A 25 25.16 -6.43 3.56
N LEU A 26 24.98 -5.83 4.74
CA LEU A 26 23.78 -6.09 5.55
C LEU A 26 22.49 -5.65 4.84
N ALA A 27 22.49 -4.51 4.15
CA ALA A 27 21.34 -4.06 3.39
C ALA A 27 20.99 -5.07 2.28
N THR A 28 22.00 -5.59 1.57
CA THR A 28 21.82 -6.61 0.53
C THR A 28 21.22 -7.90 1.10
N ASP A 29 21.73 -8.37 2.24
CA ASP A 29 21.23 -9.58 2.91
C ASP A 29 19.77 -9.42 3.37
N LEU A 30 19.42 -8.26 3.95
CA LEU A 30 18.06 -7.94 4.38
C LEU A 30 17.10 -7.87 3.18
N LEU A 31 17.51 -7.26 2.07
CA LEU A 31 16.70 -7.22 0.85
C LEU A 31 16.49 -8.63 0.26
N ALA A 32 17.52 -9.47 0.27
CA ALA A 32 17.40 -10.87 -0.16
C ALA A 32 16.44 -11.67 0.73
N LEU A 33 16.47 -11.45 2.04
CA LEU A 33 15.53 -12.06 2.99
C LEU A 33 14.09 -11.56 2.77
N ALA A 34 13.90 -10.25 2.57
CA ALA A 34 12.60 -9.66 2.26
C ALA A 34 12.02 -10.26 0.98
N ARG A 35 12.83 -10.38 -0.07
CA ARG A 35 12.46 -11.04 -1.33
C ARG A 35 12.07 -12.50 -1.13
N ASN A 36 12.89 -13.28 -0.41
CA ASN A 36 12.62 -14.70 -0.16
C ASN A 36 11.31 -14.90 0.60
N ALA A 37 11.02 -14.02 1.58
CA ALA A 37 9.74 -14.02 2.27
C ALA A 37 8.58 -13.68 1.32
N ALA A 38 8.75 -12.72 0.42
CA ALA A 38 7.73 -12.29 -0.55
C ALA A 38 7.41 -13.34 -1.65
N ILE A 39 8.41 -14.10 -2.12
CA ILE A 39 8.22 -15.11 -3.17
C ILE A 39 7.47 -16.34 -2.63
N ASN A 40 7.71 -16.71 -1.37
CA ASN A 40 7.13 -17.89 -0.74
C ASN A 40 5.80 -17.61 -0.03
N VAL A 41 5.11 -16.50 -0.35
CA VAL A 41 3.79 -16.20 0.20
C VAL A 41 2.76 -17.11 -0.47
N GLU A 42 2.28 -18.13 0.24
CA GLU A 42 1.18 -18.97 -0.22
C GLU A 42 -0.16 -18.33 0.19
N ALA A 43 -0.89 -17.77 -0.78
CA ALA A 43 -2.15 -17.05 -0.50
C ALA A 43 -3.29 -17.96 0.01
N ALA A 44 -3.17 -19.29 -0.17
CA ALA A 44 -4.17 -20.25 0.26
C ALA A 44 -4.07 -20.61 1.75
N ASP A 45 -2.90 -20.45 2.37
CA ASP A 45 -2.70 -20.62 3.82
C ASP A 45 -2.64 -19.24 4.49
N GLU A 46 -3.73 -18.87 5.15
CA GLU A 46 -3.84 -17.58 5.81
C GLU A 46 -2.74 -17.36 6.87
N VAL A 47 -2.35 -18.40 7.60
CA VAL A 47 -1.36 -18.29 8.68
C VAL A 47 0.04 -18.11 8.10
N ASP A 48 0.41 -18.91 7.11
CA ASP A 48 1.71 -18.73 6.42
C ASP A 48 1.75 -17.38 5.70
N TYR A 49 0.65 -16.95 5.07
CA TYR A 49 0.53 -15.63 4.45
C TYR A 49 0.89 -14.51 5.43
N TRP A 50 0.25 -14.43 6.61
CA TRP A 50 0.55 -13.40 7.62
C TRP A 50 1.98 -13.46 8.10
N TYR A 51 2.46 -14.68 8.34
CA TYR A 51 3.79 -14.89 8.87
C TYR A 51 4.86 -14.43 7.86
N ARG A 52 4.74 -14.83 6.60
CA ARG A 52 5.66 -14.45 5.51
C ARG A 52 5.60 -12.96 5.20
N LEU A 53 4.41 -12.38 5.25
CA LEU A 53 4.22 -10.96 5.02
C LEU A 53 4.80 -10.11 6.15
N GLY A 54 4.61 -10.54 7.40
CA GLY A 54 5.26 -9.94 8.56
C GLY A 54 6.78 -9.99 8.46
N GLN A 55 7.33 -11.16 8.09
CA GLN A 55 8.78 -11.30 7.83
C GLN A 55 9.28 -10.37 6.74
N ARG A 56 8.60 -10.34 5.58
CA ARG A 56 8.92 -9.46 4.46
C ARG A 56 9.01 -8.00 4.93
N ASN A 57 7.98 -7.53 5.62
CA ASN A 57 7.88 -6.14 6.08
C ASN A 57 8.94 -5.84 7.16
N ALA A 58 9.23 -6.79 8.06
CA ALA A 58 10.28 -6.64 9.06
C ALA A 58 11.67 -6.48 8.43
N TYR A 59 12.01 -7.28 7.42
CA TYR A 59 13.30 -7.16 6.71
C TYR A 59 13.40 -5.87 5.89
N ALA A 60 12.31 -5.46 5.23
CA ALA A 60 12.25 -4.18 4.54
C ALA A 60 12.42 -2.99 5.52
N HIS A 61 11.79 -3.07 6.69
CA HIS A 61 11.90 -2.04 7.72
C HIS A 61 13.31 -1.97 8.34
N ALA A 62 13.93 -3.12 8.61
CA ALA A 62 15.31 -3.19 9.05
C ALA A 62 16.27 -2.57 8.03
N THR A 63 16.00 -2.75 6.73
CA THR A 63 16.75 -2.09 5.65
C THR A 63 16.58 -0.57 5.71
N GLY A 64 15.35 -0.09 5.90
CA GLY A 64 15.05 1.33 6.08
C GLY A 64 15.79 1.95 7.26
N LEU A 65 15.79 1.29 8.43
CA LEU A 65 16.52 1.74 9.62
C LEU A 65 18.03 1.80 9.39
N LEU A 66 18.57 0.82 8.66
CA LEU A 66 20.00 0.74 8.37
C LEU A 66 20.47 1.88 7.44
N LEU A 67 19.68 2.21 6.42
CA LEU A 67 20.03 3.19 5.38
C LEU A 67 19.60 4.63 5.71
N ALA A 68 18.65 4.83 6.63
CA ALA A 68 18.06 6.14 6.93
C ALA A 68 19.11 7.23 7.23
N ARG A 69 20.11 6.90 8.06
CA ARG A 69 21.16 7.85 8.42
C ARG A 69 22.08 8.19 7.24
N GLU A 70 22.40 7.20 6.41
CA GLU A 70 23.25 7.38 5.23
C GLU A 70 22.56 8.23 4.17
N LEU A 71 21.28 7.95 3.92
CA LEU A 71 20.49 8.63 2.89
C LEU A 71 19.86 9.94 3.36
N GLY A 72 19.91 10.24 4.66
CA GLY A 72 19.23 11.40 5.25
C GLY A 72 17.70 11.36 5.06
N GLN A 73 17.13 10.16 4.96
CA GLN A 73 15.71 9.92 4.68
C GLN A 73 15.03 9.23 5.85
N ASP A 74 13.72 9.42 5.96
CA ASP A 74 12.91 8.70 6.94
C ASP A 74 12.91 7.18 6.65
N PRO A 75 13.10 6.31 7.67
CA PRO A 75 13.13 4.86 7.50
C PRO A 75 11.87 4.29 6.81
N PHE A 76 10.69 4.86 7.06
CA PHE A 76 9.45 4.40 6.44
C PHE A 76 9.43 4.71 4.94
N THR A 77 9.98 5.85 4.52
CA THR A 77 10.11 6.17 3.10
C THR A 77 10.91 5.10 2.35
N ILE A 78 12.04 4.67 2.91
CA ILE A 78 12.87 3.62 2.31
C ILE A 78 12.15 2.26 2.34
N THR A 79 11.49 1.96 3.47
CA THR A 79 10.69 0.74 3.63
C THR A 79 9.57 0.65 2.59
N ASN A 80 8.88 1.76 2.34
CA ASN A 80 7.79 1.85 1.38
C ASN A 80 8.27 1.61 -0.05
N ARG A 81 9.43 2.15 -0.45
CA ARG A 81 10.00 1.86 -1.78
C ARG A 81 10.33 0.39 -1.95
N VAL A 82 10.94 -0.23 -0.94
CA VAL A 82 11.29 -1.66 -0.97
C VAL A 82 10.03 -2.53 -1.02
N THR A 83 9.04 -2.26 -0.18
CA THR A 83 7.78 -3.03 -0.16
C THR A 83 6.96 -2.82 -1.42
N ALA A 84 6.90 -1.61 -1.98
CA ALA A 84 6.27 -1.33 -3.27
C ALA A 84 6.95 -2.10 -4.42
N ALA A 85 8.28 -2.17 -4.45
CA ALA A 85 9.01 -2.96 -5.45
C ALA A 85 8.71 -4.47 -5.31
N LEU A 86 8.62 -4.98 -4.07
CA LEU A 86 8.23 -6.37 -3.80
C LEU A 86 6.78 -6.65 -4.22
N ASP A 87 5.85 -5.71 -3.99
CA ASP A 87 4.45 -5.80 -4.43
C ASP A 87 4.33 -5.76 -5.97
N ALA A 88 5.24 -5.04 -6.63
CA ALA A 88 5.42 -5.06 -8.08
C ALA A 88 6.13 -6.33 -8.60
N LYS A 89 6.37 -7.32 -7.73
CA LYS A 89 7.01 -8.61 -8.04
C LYS A 89 8.45 -8.48 -8.53
N VAL A 90 9.16 -7.43 -8.11
CA VAL A 90 10.61 -7.34 -8.34
C VAL A 90 11.31 -8.46 -7.57
N THR A 91 12.04 -9.31 -8.28
CA THR A 91 12.79 -10.44 -7.71
C THR A 91 14.31 -10.27 -7.76
N ASP A 92 14.81 -9.31 -8.54
CA ASP A 92 16.23 -8.98 -8.56
C ASP A 92 16.60 -8.11 -7.34
N VAL A 93 17.56 -8.60 -6.55
CA VAL A 93 18.07 -7.88 -5.36
C VAL A 93 18.75 -6.58 -5.77
N THR A 94 19.34 -6.51 -6.96
CA THR A 94 19.94 -5.29 -7.48
C THR A 94 18.88 -4.21 -7.71
N CYS A 95 17.73 -4.57 -8.29
CA CYS A 95 16.59 -3.66 -8.44
C CYS A 95 15.99 -3.24 -7.09
N LEU A 96 15.89 -4.15 -6.12
CA LEU A 96 15.44 -3.82 -4.77
C LEU A 96 16.42 -2.88 -4.05
N HIS A 97 17.72 -3.05 -4.30
CA HIS A 97 18.75 -2.15 -3.82
C HIS A 97 18.58 -0.76 -4.45
N SER A 98 18.43 -0.67 -5.77
CA SER A 98 18.15 0.61 -6.44
C SER A 98 16.90 1.29 -5.87
N ALA A 99 15.80 0.54 -5.67
CA ALA A 99 14.58 1.05 -5.05
C ALA A 99 14.81 1.58 -3.63
N ALA A 100 15.60 0.88 -2.80
CA ALA A 100 15.93 1.33 -1.45
C ALA A 100 16.68 2.67 -1.45
N TYR A 101 17.60 2.87 -2.40
CA TYR A 101 18.37 4.11 -2.56
C TYR A 101 17.59 5.21 -3.30
N GLY A 102 16.35 4.94 -3.74
CA GLY A 102 15.57 5.89 -4.53
C GLY A 102 16.14 6.11 -5.94
N LEU A 103 17.01 5.22 -6.40
CA LEU A 103 17.52 5.18 -7.76
C LEU A 103 16.47 4.42 -8.56
N GLY A 104 15.66 5.14 -9.34
CA GLY A 104 14.49 4.59 -10.03
C GLY A 104 14.76 3.24 -10.67
N THR A 105 13.86 2.28 -10.45
CA THR A 105 13.65 1.24 -11.45
C THR A 105 13.02 1.96 -12.64
N ASP A 106 13.75 2.12 -13.74
CA ASP A 106 13.22 2.60 -15.03
C ASP A 106 12.23 1.57 -15.61
N GLY A 107 11.14 1.32 -14.88
CA GLY A 107 9.90 0.80 -15.42
C GLY A 107 9.11 1.97 -16.02
N PRO A 108 8.33 1.75 -17.09
CA PRO A 108 7.68 2.81 -17.87
C PRO A 108 6.57 3.62 -17.16
N ASP A 109 6.53 3.66 -15.82
CA ASP A 109 5.50 4.34 -15.00
C ASP A 109 6.07 5.40 -14.04
N ALA A 110 7.33 5.82 -14.21
CA ALA A 110 7.94 6.87 -13.36
C ALA A 110 7.29 8.27 -13.54
N ASP A 111 6.37 8.43 -14.49
CA ASP A 111 5.62 9.68 -14.73
C ASP A 111 4.24 9.71 -14.05
N ALA A 112 3.86 8.65 -13.33
CA ALA A 112 2.77 8.72 -12.37
C ALA A 112 3.29 9.40 -11.09
N ALA A 113 3.44 10.73 -11.16
CA ALA A 113 3.68 11.59 -10.01
C ALA A 113 2.81 11.09 -8.84
N GLU A 114 3.48 10.80 -7.73
CA GLU A 114 2.94 10.22 -6.52
C GLU A 114 1.84 11.14 -5.94
N THR A 115 0.60 11.01 -6.42
CA THR A 115 -0.53 11.84 -5.96
C THR A 115 -0.84 11.45 -4.52
N VAL A 116 -0.29 12.21 -3.57
CA VAL A 116 -0.53 12.02 -2.15
C VAL A 116 -2.04 12.14 -1.87
N LEU A 117 -2.63 11.13 -1.22
CA LEU A 117 -4.01 11.19 -0.76
C LEU A 117 -4.15 12.38 0.19
N ALA A 118 -5.04 13.31 -0.15
CA ALA A 118 -5.38 14.42 0.70
C ALA A 118 -6.38 13.94 1.77
N TRP A 119 -5.87 13.66 2.96
CA TRP A 119 -6.67 13.27 4.11
C TRP A 119 -7.35 14.49 4.74
N VAL A 120 -8.62 14.34 5.10
CA VAL A 120 -9.43 15.37 5.75
C VAL A 120 -10.22 14.77 6.91
N GLY A 121 -10.33 15.51 8.01
CA GLY A 121 -11.14 15.09 9.16
C GLY A 121 -12.65 15.08 8.88
N PRO A 122 -13.44 14.47 9.78
CA PRO A 122 -14.87 14.18 9.57
C PRO A 122 -15.70 15.44 9.33
N ARG A 123 -15.37 16.54 10.02
CA ARG A 123 -16.09 17.82 9.86
C ARG A 123 -15.88 18.43 8.47
N ALA A 124 -14.64 18.38 7.96
CA ALA A 124 -14.32 18.89 6.64
C ALA A 124 -14.93 18.02 5.54
N PHE A 125 -14.90 16.69 5.75
CA PHE A 125 -15.55 15.75 4.85
C PHE A 125 -17.06 15.95 4.80
N ALA A 126 -17.73 16.01 5.95
CA ALA A 126 -19.17 16.23 6.05
C ALA A 126 -19.61 17.59 5.49
N ALA A 127 -18.83 18.65 5.72
CA ALA A 127 -19.13 19.98 5.16
C ALA A 127 -19.09 19.99 3.62
N ARG A 128 -18.25 19.14 3.01
CA ARG A 128 -18.11 19.03 1.55
C ARG A 128 -19.09 18.03 0.93
N PHE A 129 -19.37 16.91 1.61
CA PHE A 129 -20.01 15.74 1.00
C PHE A 129 -21.19 15.17 1.81
N GLY A 130 -21.65 15.86 2.87
CA GLY A 130 -22.67 15.37 3.80
C GLY A 130 -24.12 15.74 3.47
N SER A 131 -24.39 16.43 2.35
CA SER A 131 -25.65 17.17 2.15
C SER A 131 -26.81 16.40 1.49
N ALA A 132 -26.75 15.08 1.31
CA ALA A 132 -27.84 14.31 0.69
C ALA A 132 -28.08 12.94 1.37
N PRO A 133 -29.32 12.39 1.31
CA PRO A 133 -29.56 11.00 1.65
C PRO A 133 -28.81 10.13 0.65
N ASN A 134 -27.76 9.47 1.12
CA ASN A 134 -26.92 8.62 0.29
C ASN A 134 -26.82 7.22 0.88
N ILE A 135 -26.60 6.25 0.00
CA ILE A 135 -26.33 4.85 0.35
C ILE A 135 -24.82 4.64 0.19
N ASP A 136 -24.16 4.24 1.28
CA ASP A 136 -22.74 3.88 1.26
C ASP A 136 -22.63 2.38 0.93
N HIS A 137 -22.11 2.07 -0.26
CA HIS A 137 -21.74 0.73 -0.67
C HIS A 137 -20.31 0.43 -0.21
N ASP A 138 -20.14 -0.66 0.53
CA ASP A 138 -18.85 -1.06 1.09
C ASP A 138 -18.09 -1.95 0.10
N TYR A 139 -16.82 -1.61 -0.15
CA TYR A 139 -15.90 -2.36 -1.00
C TYR A 139 -14.72 -2.90 -0.19
N GLY A 140 -14.91 -3.15 1.11
CA GLY A 140 -13.96 -3.83 1.97
C GLY A 140 -13.38 -2.93 3.06
N HIS A 141 -12.89 -3.57 4.12
CA HIS A 141 -12.46 -2.93 5.37
C HIS A 141 -10.99 -3.22 5.73
N THR A 142 -10.22 -3.75 4.78
CA THR A 142 -8.83 -4.20 5.02
C THR A 142 -7.84 -3.50 4.09
N TRP A 143 -8.13 -2.25 3.73
CA TRP A 143 -7.31 -1.46 2.83
C TRP A 143 -6.13 -0.80 3.55
N GLY A 144 -5.15 -0.39 2.77
CA GLY A 144 -4.03 0.42 3.23
C GLY A 144 -2.97 -0.33 4.05
N PRO A 145 -1.92 0.37 4.50
CA PRO A 145 -0.72 -0.25 5.07
C PRO A 145 -0.98 -0.99 6.38
N ARG A 146 -2.03 -0.62 7.11
CA ARG A 146 -2.41 -1.19 8.41
C ARG A 146 -3.62 -2.14 8.32
N SER A 147 -4.11 -2.40 7.10
CA SER A 147 -5.21 -3.36 6.86
C SER A 147 -6.50 -3.03 7.62
N ASP A 148 -6.73 -1.75 7.90
CA ASP A 148 -7.87 -1.27 8.68
C ASP A 148 -8.63 -0.14 8.00
N GLN A 149 -8.20 0.28 6.80
CA GLN A 149 -8.90 1.31 6.06
C GLN A 149 -10.11 0.72 5.33
N ARG A 150 -11.18 1.51 5.24
CA ARG A 150 -12.43 1.11 4.60
C ARG A 150 -12.66 1.91 3.34
N VAL A 151 -12.91 1.24 2.22
CA VAL A 151 -13.27 1.90 0.96
C VAL A 151 -14.77 1.84 0.77
N SER A 152 -15.38 2.97 0.46
CA SER A 152 -16.82 3.07 0.27
C SER A 152 -17.17 3.95 -0.92
N LEU A 153 -18.24 3.57 -1.62
CA LEU A 153 -18.85 4.37 -2.68
C LEU A 153 -20.18 4.90 -2.17
N ARG A 154 -20.27 6.22 -2.07
CA ARG A 154 -21.49 6.92 -1.68
C ARG A 154 -22.27 7.31 -2.92
N ILE A 155 -23.46 6.74 -3.07
CA ILE A 155 -24.35 6.99 -4.22
C ILE A 155 -25.64 7.64 -3.71
N THR A 156 -26.12 8.66 -4.42
CA THR A 156 -27.48 9.20 -4.22
C THR A 156 -28.49 8.26 -4.85
N ASP A 157 -29.62 8.01 -4.18
CA ASP A 157 -30.64 7.06 -4.65
C ASP A 157 -30.99 7.25 -6.15
N GLY A 158 -30.85 6.16 -6.92
CA GLY A 158 -31.08 6.14 -8.37
C GLY A 158 -29.96 6.69 -9.26
N ALA A 159 -28.81 7.11 -8.72
CA ALA A 159 -27.65 7.55 -9.51
C ALA A 159 -26.71 6.38 -9.88
N ASP A 160 -26.11 6.46 -11.07
CA ASP A 160 -25.10 5.50 -11.52
C ASP A 160 -23.66 5.89 -11.12
N THR A 161 -23.49 7.11 -10.62
CA THR A 161 -22.19 7.66 -10.20
C THR A 161 -22.24 8.19 -8.78
N GLY A 162 -21.11 8.15 -8.09
CA GLY A 162 -21.01 8.55 -6.69
C GLY A 162 -19.61 8.91 -6.23
N LEU A 163 -19.51 9.29 -4.97
CA LEU A 163 -18.25 9.64 -4.31
C LEU A 163 -17.56 8.37 -3.81
N LEU A 164 -16.41 8.05 -4.39
CA LEU A 164 -15.53 6.99 -3.91
C LEU A 164 -14.52 7.57 -2.93
N TYR A 165 -14.47 7.03 -1.71
CA TYR A 165 -13.57 7.50 -0.66
C TYR A 165 -13.02 6.35 0.17
N VAL A 166 -11.95 6.64 0.91
CA VAL A 166 -11.39 5.77 1.94
C VAL A 166 -11.52 6.44 3.30
N HIS A 167 -11.83 5.65 4.32
CA HIS A 167 -11.83 6.03 5.74
C HIS A 167 -10.72 5.29 6.47
N ASP A 168 -9.88 6.03 7.19
CA ASP A 168 -8.90 5.49 8.14
C ASP A 168 -9.47 5.61 9.56
N PRO A 169 -9.83 4.49 10.22
CA PRO A 169 -10.47 4.53 11.54
C PRO A 169 -9.50 4.86 12.68
N THR A 170 -8.19 4.76 12.46
CA THR A 170 -7.19 5.05 13.52
C THR A 170 -7.01 6.54 13.70
N TRP A 171 -7.03 7.29 12.60
CA TRP A 171 -6.93 8.75 12.62
C TRP A 171 -8.29 9.45 12.53
N ASP A 172 -9.35 8.68 12.24
CA ASP A 172 -10.68 9.17 11.90
C ASP A 172 -10.64 10.18 10.75
N GLU A 173 -9.96 9.81 9.67
CA GLU A 173 -9.75 10.66 8.50
C GLU A 173 -10.30 10.03 7.23
N TYR A 174 -10.61 10.88 6.27
CA TYR A 174 -11.18 10.50 4.99
C TYR A 174 -10.30 11.02 3.86
N ALA A 175 -10.09 10.22 2.82
CA ALA A 175 -9.52 10.69 1.57
C ALA A 175 -10.43 10.35 0.41
N VAL A 176 -10.63 11.33 -0.49
CA VAL A 176 -11.43 11.14 -1.70
C VAL A 176 -10.56 10.46 -2.76
N LEU A 177 -11.05 9.34 -3.27
CA LEU A 177 -10.42 8.59 -4.36
C LEU A 177 -10.93 9.07 -5.72
N ALA A 178 -12.24 9.33 -5.82
CA ALA A 178 -12.87 9.92 -6.99
C ALA A 178 -14.21 10.59 -6.61
N GLU A 179 -14.48 11.80 -7.10
CA GLU A 179 -15.72 12.53 -6.80
C GLU A 179 -16.94 12.05 -7.60
N SER A 180 -16.71 11.40 -8.75
CA SER A 180 -17.75 10.92 -9.65
C SER A 180 -17.34 9.56 -10.24
N ALA A 181 -17.26 8.53 -9.40
CA ALA A 181 -16.97 7.16 -9.80
C ALA A 181 -18.23 6.45 -10.30
N ASP A 182 -18.12 5.76 -11.44
CA ASP A 182 -19.18 4.91 -11.97
C ASP A 182 -19.33 3.63 -11.13
N HIS A 183 -20.55 3.37 -10.65
CA HIS A 183 -20.85 2.24 -9.78
C HIS A 183 -20.52 0.89 -10.44
N SER A 184 -20.78 0.75 -11.74
CA SER A 184 -20.50 -0.48 -12.48
C SER A 184 -18.99 -0.69 -12.64
N ALA A 185 -18.21 0.39 -12.83
CA ALA A 185 -16.76 0.34 -12.91
C ALA A 185 -16.14 -0.04 -11.56
N VAL A 186 -16.62 0.54 -10.46
CA VAL A 186 -16.17 0.19 -9.09
C VAL A 186 -16.47 -1.27 -8.79
N THR A 187 -17.66 -1.75 -9.14
CA THR A 187 -18.05 -3.15 -8.94
C THR A 187 -17.19 -4.11 -9.77
N ARG A 188 -16.90 -3.79 -11.04
CA ARG A 188 -16.00 -4.60 -11.88
C ARG A 188 -14.57 -4.62 -11.36
N ALA A 189 -14.05 -3.47 -10.94
CA ALA A 189 -12.70 -3.37 -10.38
C ALA A 189 -12.58 -4.22 -9.11
N PHE A 190 -13.59 -4.18 -8.24
CA PHE A 190 -13.62 -4.97 -7.02
C PHE A 190 -13.72 -6.48 -7.31
N ALA A 191 -14.63 -6.89 -8.20
CA ALA A 191 -14.77 -8.29 -8.60
C ALA A 191 -13.49 -8.84 -9.27
N ALA A 192 -12.76 -8.02 -10.04
CA ALA A 192 -11.48 -8.41 -10.61
C ALA A 192 -10.41 -8.65 -9.54
N LEU A 193 -10.39 -7.83 -8.48
CA LEU A 193 -9.52 -8.06 -7.33
C LEU A 193 -9.89 -9.36 -6.61
N GLU A 194 -11.18 -9.66 -6.47
CA GLU A 194 -11.64 -10.93 -5.90
C GLU A 194 -11.24 -12.14 -6.73
N ALA A 195 -11.44 -12.08 -8.04
CA ALA A 195 -11.09 -13.17 -8.96
C ALA A 195 -9.59 -13.47 -9.01
N ASP A 196 -8.74 -12.45 -8.90
CA ASP A 196 -7.28 -12.60 -8.86
C ASP A 196 -6.76 -13.14 -7.51
N GLY A 197 -7.65 -13.45 -6.55
CA GLY A 197 -7.28 -13.82 -5.18
C GLY A 197 -6.64 -12.67 -4.40
N ARG A 198 -6.74 -11.43 -4.93
CA ARG A 198 -6.17 -10.22 -4.35
C ARG A 198 -7.13 -9.49 -3.41
N SER A 199 -8.42 -9.79 -3.41
CA SER A 199 -9.34 -9.26 -2.38
C SER A 199 -8.97 -9.71 -0.98
N GLY A 200 -8.27 -10.85 -0.85
CA GLY A 200 -7.63 -11.30 0.38
C GLY A 200 -6.29 -10.61 0.70
N ASN A 201 -5.68 -9.87 -0.24
CA ASN A 201 -4.48 -9.07 0.02
C ASN A 201 -4.88 -7.83 0.81
N ARG A 202 -4.79 -7.92 2.13
CA ARG A 202 -5.13 -6.86 3.09
C ARG A 202 -4.12 -5.70 3.11
N HIS A 203 -3.46 -5.42 1.99
CA HIS A 203 -2.51 -4.30 1.82
C HIS A 203 -2.67 -3.63 0.47
N LEU A 204 -3.81 -3.82 -0.20
CA LEU A 204 -4.10 -3.03 -1.38
C LEU A 204 -4.18 -1.56 -0.98
N GLU A 205 -3.28 -0.77 -1.56
CA GLU A 205 -3.32 0.68 -1.44
C GLU A 205 -4.62 1.22 -2.05
N PRO A 206 -5.42 2.03 -1.33
CA PRO A 206 -6.67 2.59 -1.84
C PRO A 206 -6.52 3.31 -3.19
N ARG A 207 -5.34 3.90 -3.45
CA ARG A 207 -5.02 4.55 -4.73
C ARG A 207 -4.99 3.57 -5.90
N ARG A 208 -4.45 2.36 -5.68
CA ARG A 208 -4.39 1.32 -6.70
C ARG A 208 -5.79 0.88 -7.09
N PHE A 209 -6.72 0.86 -6.14
CA PHE A 209 -8.12 0.62 -6.44
C PHE A 209 -8.72 1.74 -7.28
N ALA A 210 -8.47 3.01 -6.95
CA ALA A 210 -8.93 4.14 -7.76
C ALA A 210 -8.42 4.06 -9.22
N GLN A 211 -7.18 3.61 -9.44
CA GLN A 211 -6.64 3.36 -10.78
C GLN A 211 -7.40 2.24 -11.50
N LEU A 212 -7.65 1.11 -10.84
CA LEU A 212 -8.42 0.00 -11.42
C LEU A 212 -9.86 0.41 -11.77
N VAL A 213 -10.47 1.28 -10.97
CA VAL A 213 -11.80 1.84 -11.25
C VAL A 213 -11.76 2.68 -12.54
N ASN A 214 -10.75 3.52 -12.71
CA ASN A 214 -10.58 4.33 -13.93
C ASN A 214 -10.35 3.44 -15.16
N ASP A 215 -9.52 2.41 -15.04
CA ASP A 215 -9.28 1.43 -16.11
C ASP A 215 -10.56 0.67 -16.48
N ALA A 216 -11.39 0.35 -15.50
CA ALA A 216 -12.67 -0.34 -15.68
C ALA A 216 -13.76 0.57 -16.26
N ALA A 217 -13.67 1.90 -16.06
CA ALA A 217 -14.59 2.88 -16.64
C ALA A 217 -14.38 3.05 -18.15
N GLY A 218 -13.14 2.85 -18.64
CA GLY A 218 -12.82 2.89 -20.08
C GLY A 218 -13.19 1.62 -20.85
N ARG A 219 -13.62 0.54 -20.19
CA ARG A 219 -13.99 -0.73 -20.83
C ARG A 219 -15.51 -0.82 -21.02
N PRO A 220 -15.99 -1.18 -22.22
CA PRO A 220 -17.41 -1.48 -22.41
C PRO A 220 -17.81 -2.65 -21.50
N ALA A 221 -18.98 -2.55 -20.88
CA ALA A 221 -19.52 -3.63 -20.05
C ALA A 221 -19.62 -4.92 -20.88
N PRO A 222 -19.29 -6.11 -20.31
CA PRO A 222 -19.52 -7.36 -21.00
C PRO A 222 -21.03 -7.50 -21.28
N ASP A 223 -21.38 -7.70 -22.55
CA ASP A 223 -22.75 -7.83 -23.00
C ASP A 223 -23.35 -9.15 -22.50
N HIS A 224 -23.97 -9.12 -21.32
CA HIS A 224 -24.63 -10.29 -20.72
C HIS A 224 -25.91 -10.72 -21.47
N ARG A 225 -26.28 -10.05 -22.59
CA ARG A 225 -27.43 -10.45 -23.41
C ARG A 225 -27.13 -11.51 -24.47
N ALA A 226 -25.87 -11.90 -24.69
CA ALA A 226 -25.50 -12.86 -25.74
C ALA A 226 -25.52 -14.34 -25.31
N ALA A 227 -25.82 -14.66 -24.05
CA ALA A 227 -25.88 -16.05 -23.57
C ALA A 227 -27.34 -16.54 -23.40
N ALA A 228 -28.12 -16.53 -24.48
CA ALA A 228 -29.32 -17.36 -24.54
C ALA A 228 -28.90 -18.77 -24.99
N PRO A 229 -29.21 -19.84 -24.24
CA PRO A 229 -28.92 -21.20 -24.68
C PRO A 229 -29.76 -21.52 -25.92
N VAL A 230 -29.09 -21.90 -27.00
CA VAL A 230 -29.73 -22.56 -28.15
C VAL A 230 -30.37 -23.84 -27.62
N ARG A 231 -31.71 -23.84 -27.53
CA ARG A 231 -32.47 -25.07 -27.33
C ARG A 231 -32.18 -25.99 -28.52
N ALA A 232 -31.56 -27.13 -28.24
CA ALA A 232 -31.55 -28.25 -29.16
C ALA A 232 -32.99 -28.74 -29.33
N GLU A 233 -33.54 -28.56 -30.54
CA GLU A 233 -34.73 -29.29 -30.96
C GLU A 233 -34.32 -30.63 -31.58
N LEU A 234 -35.25 -31.59 -31.41
CA LEU A 234 -35.23 -33.04 -31.64
C LEU A 234 -34.71 -33.52 -33.00
#